data_AF-A0A6L3MZ90-F1
#
_entry.id   AF-A0A6L3MZ90-F1
#
_cell.length_a   1.000
_cell.length_b   1.000
_cell.length_c   1.000
_cell.angle_alpha   90.00
_cell.angle_beta   90.00
_cell.angle_gamma   90.00
#
_symmetry.space_group_name_H-M   'P 1'
#
loop_
_entity.id
_entity.type
_entity.pdbx_description
1 polymer ?
#
loop_
_entity_poly.entity_id
_entity_poly.type
_entity_poly.pdbx_seq_one_letter_code
_entity_poly.pdbx_strand_id
1 'polypeptide(L)'
;SLPPGERLRPLGTNDGPRLATLASRAAGYPRDTVIDALLDVANGIALDRDGELLGFALFRRFGRGHVIGPVIAPDALRAQALISHWLALHEGMFVRLDVPGDSGLSDWLQGLGLPRVDTVVAMARGAAPARDPALRAFAIVNQALG
;
A
#
# COMPACT_ATOMS: atom_id res chain seq x y z
N SER A 1 3.85 15.76 -7.90
CA SER A 1 3.83 15.01 -9.17
C SER A 1 4.89 13.93 -9.13
N LEU A 2 4.70 12.81 -9.83
CA LEU A 2 5.73 11.76 -9.93
C LEU A 2 6.96 12.29 -10.68
N PRO A 3 8.16 11.78 -10.37
CA PRO A 3 9.37 12.09 -11.14
C PRO A 3 9.23 11.71 -12.63
N PRO A 4 10.02 12.33 -13.53
CA PRO A 4 10.04 11.95 -14.94
C PRO A 4 10.30 10.45 -15.13
N GLY A 5 9.60 9.84 -16.09
CA GLY A 5 9.70 8.40 -16.40
C GLY A 5 8.87 7.49 -15.50
N GLU A 6 8.35 7.99 -14.38
CA GLU A 6 7.41 7.23 -13.55
C GLU A 6 5.96 7.48 -13.94
N ARG A 7 5.17 6.41 -13.93
CA ARG A 7 3.73 6.47 -14.13
C ARG A 7 3.00 5.49 -13.24
N LEU A 8 1.72 5.79 -13.00
CA LEU A 8 0.78 4.82 -12.49
C LEU A 8 0.16 4.06 -13.65
N ARG A 9 0.06 2.74 -13.55
CA ARG A 9 -0.60 1.90 -14.55
C ARG A 9 -1.41 0.79 -13.88
N PRO A 10 -2.50 0.30 -14.51
CA PRO A 10 -3.18 -0.91 -14.07
C PRO A 10 -2.20 -2.09 -13.96
N LEU A 11 -2.52 -3.04 -13.07
CA LEU A 11 -1.79 -4.30 -13.01
C LEU A 11 -2.04 -5.12 -14.29
N GLY A 12 -0.97 -5.73 -14.79
CA GLY A 12 -1.01 -6.76 -15.81
C GLY A 12 -1.06 -8.16 -15.21
N THR A 13 -1.40 -9.15 -16.03
CA THR A 13 -1.53 -10.56 -15.63
C THR A 13 -0.26 -11.16 -15.01
N ASN A 14 0.91 -10.61 -15.33
CA ASN A 14 2.21 -11.09 -14.86
C ASN A 14 2.75 -10.31 -13.65
N ASP A 15 2.02 -9.33 -13.12
CA ASP A 15 2.51 -8.51 -12.01
C ASP A 15 2.39 -9.22 -10.65
N GLY A 16 1.51 -10.23 -10.50
CA GLY A 16 1.24 -10.90 -9.21
C GLY A 16 2.51 -11.35 -8.45
N PRO A 17 3.40 -12.16 -9.06
CA PRO A 17 4.66 -12.56 -8.43
C PRO A 17 5.58 -11.39 -8.07
N ARG A 18 5.54 -10.29 -8.83
CA ARG A 18 6.33 -9.08 -8.55
C ARG A 18 5.77 -8.32 -7.35
N LEU A 19 4.44 -8.23 -7.23
CA LEU A 19 3.78 -7.65 -6.06
C LEU A 19 4.12 -8.43 -4.78
N ALA A 20 4.04 -9.76 -4.85
CA ALA A 20 4.42 -10.65 -3.75
C ALA A 20 5.88 -10.41 -3.32
N THR A 21 6.79 -10.32 -4.29
CA THR A 21 8.21 -10.02 -4.02
C THR A 21 8.40 -8.67 -3.33
N LEU A 22 7.76 -7.60 -3.81
CA LEU A 22 7.84 -6.27 -3.20
C LEU A 22 7.24 -6.25 -1.80
N ALA A 23 6.09 -6.89 -1.59
CA ALA A 23 5.45 -7.00 -0.30
C ALA A 23 6.32 -7.76 0.71
N SER A 24 6.91 -8.88 0.30
CA SER A 24 7.80 -9.67 1.13
C SER A 24 9.06 -8.89 1.55
N ARG A 25 9.67 -8.14 0.62
CA ARG A 25 10.81 -7.26 0.91
C ARG A 25 10.47 -6.14 1.88
N ALA A 26 9.30 -5.50 1.71
CA ALA A 26 8.84 -4.43 2.59
C ALA A 26 8.49 -4.94 4.00
N ALA A 27 7.96 -6.17 4.10
CA ALA A 27 7.56 -6.78 5.37
C ALA A 27 8.73 -7.43 6.13
N GLY A 28 9.71 -7.98 5.40
CA GLY A 28 10.81 -8.79 5.95
C GLY A 28 10.46 -10.27 6.15
N TYR A 29 9.35 -10.74 5.59
CA TYR A 29 8.87 -12.13 5.64
C TYR A 29 7.94 -12.42 4.46
N PRO A 30 7.66 -13.70 4.12
CA PRO A 30 6.84 -14.05 2.96
C PRO A 30 5.42 -13.46 3.01
N ARG A 31 4.96 -12.93 1.87
CA ARG A 31 3.63 -12.31 1.68
C ARG A 31 2.84 -12.89 0.51
N ASP A 32 3.39 -13.88 -0.17
CA ASP A 32 2.89 -14.46 -1.41
C ASP A 32 1.41 -14.86 -1.30
N THR A 33 1.07 -15.71 -0.34
CA THR A 33 -0.31 -16.18 -0.12
C THR A 33 -1.30 -15.05 0.17
N VAL A 34 -0.87 -14.00 0.88
CA VAL A 34 -1.75 -12.87 1.18
C VAL A 34 -1.95 -12.02 -0.07
N ILE A 35 -0.89 -11.79 -0.85
CA ILE A 35 -0.99 -11.02 -2.10
C ILE A 35 -1.85 -11.76 -3.12
N ASP A 36 -1.66 -13.07 -3.29
CA ASP A 36 -2.46 -13.89 -4.20
C ASP A 36 -3.95 -13.81 -3.83
N ALA A 37 -4.28 -14.03 -2.55
CA ALA A 37 -5.66 -13.94 -2.08
C ALA A 37 -6.27 -12.54 -2.22
N LEU A 38 -5.46 -11.48 -2.15
CA LEU A 38 -5.93 -10.11 -2.37
C LEU A 38 -6.19 -9.83 -3.85
N LEU A 39 -5.41 -10.39 -4.77
CA LEU A 39 -5.57 -10.17 -6.20
C LEU A 39 -6.88 -10.76 -6.75
N ASP A 40 -7.45 -11.75 -6.08
CA ASP A 40 -8.77 -12.31 -6.42
C ASP A 40 -9.94 -11.34 -6.14
N VAL A 41 -9.73 -10.37 -5.24
CA VAL A 41 -10.82 -9.53 -4.70
C VAL A 41 -10.54 -8.02 -4.74
N ALA A 42 -9.34 -7.62 -5.16
CA ALA A 42 -8.89 -6.24 -5.15
C ALA A 42 -8.58 -5.73 -6.56
N ASN A 43 -8.88 -4.46 -6.80
CA ASN A 43 -8.29 -3.73 -7.91
C ASN A 43 -6.89 -3.26 -7.49
N GLY A 44 -5.96 -3.20 -8.46
CA GLY A 44 -4.58 -2.82 -8.18
C GLY A 44 -4.06 -1.77 -9.16
N ILE A 45 -3.16 -0.94 -8.65
CA ILE A 45 -2.41 0.03 -9.44
C ILE A 45 -0.92 -0.13 -9.14
N ALA A 46 -0.11 -0.16 -10.18
CA ALA A 46 1.34 -0.26 -10.13
C ALA A 46 1.97 1.12 -10.32
N LEU A 47 3.04 1.39 -9.57
CA LEU A 47 4.03 2.40 -9.89
C LEU A 47 5.10 1.78 -10.77
N ASP A 48 5.24 2.29 -12.00
CA ASP A 48 6.12 1.76 -13.02
C ASP A 48 7.12 2.81 -13.49
N ARG A 49 8.36 2.37 -13.72
CA ARG A 49 9.37 3.13 -14.48
C ARG A 49 9.96 2.19 -15.53
N ASP A 50 9.77 2.51 -16.80
CA ASP A 50 10.33 1.74 -17.93
C ASP A 50 10.06 0.22 -17.88
N GLY A 51 8.90 -0.20 -17.36
CA GLY A 51 8.51 -1.61 -17.21
C GLY A 51 8.97 -2.26 -15.89
N GLU A 52 9.73 -1.55 -15.08
CA GLU A 52 10.10 -1.95 -13.73
C GLU A 52 9.00 -1.54 -12.74
N LEU A 53 8.53 -2.52 -11.95
CA LEU A 53 7.56 -2.29 -10.88
C LEU A 53 8.30 -1.78 -9.64
N LEU A 54 8.07 -0.51 -9.30
CA LEU A 54 8.69 0.14 -8.13
C LEU A 54 7.83 0.07 -6.87
N GLY A 55 6.52 -0.11 -7.03
CA GLY A 55 5.56 -0.08 -5.95
C GLY A 55 4.16 -0.39 -6.44
N PHE A 56 3.21 -0.56 -5.52
CA PHE A 56 1.82 -0.81 -5.86
C PHE A 56 0.88 -0.43 -4.72
N ALA A 57 -0.40 -0.27 -5.04
CA ALA A 57 -1.48 -0.16 -4.06
C ALA A 57 -2.66 -1.03 -4.48
N LEU A 58 -3.25 -1.73 -3.52
CA LEU A 58 -4.49 -2.48 -3.72
C LEU A 58 -5.67 -1.76 -3.10
N PHE A 59 -6.82 -1.85 -3.75
CA PHE A 59 -8.08 -1.28 -3.32
C PHE A 59 -9.18 -2.34 -3.38
N ARG A 60 -9.86 -2.55 -2.25
CA ARG A 60 -10.95 -3.54 -2.15
C ARG A 60 -12.03 -3.09 -1.19
N ARG A 61 -13.20 -3.72 -1.30
CA ARG A 61 -14.27 -3.60 -0.31
C ARG A 61 -13.84 -4.24 1.02
N PHE A 62 -14.10 -3.56 2.12
CA PHE A 62 -13.78 -4.05 3.46
C PHE A 62 -14.71 -3.44 4.51
N GLY A 63 -15.36 -4.30 5.31
CA GLY A 63 -16.37 -3.87 6.29
C GLY A 63 -17.51 -3.07 5.63
N ARG A 64 -17.73 -1.85 6.13
CA ARG A 64 -18.79 -0.94 5.62
C ARG A 64 -18.36 -0.03 4.46
N GLY A 65 -17.11 -0.14 4.00
CA GLY A 65 -16.58 0.71 2.94
C GLY A 65 -15.48 0.02 2.16
N HIS A 66 -14.40 0.75 1.92
CA HIS A 66 -13.24 0.27 1.17
C HIS A 66 -11.96 0.52 1.93
N VAL A 67 -10.93 -0.23 1.58
CA VAL A 67 -9.58 -0.07 2.11
C VAL A 67 -8.60 0.11 0.97
N ILE A 68 -7.67 1.06 1.12
CA ILE A 68 -6.46 1.12 0.29
C ILE A 68 -5.34 0.47 1.12
N GLY A 69 -4.93 -0.73 0.72
CA GLY A 69 -3.96 -1.52 1.48
C GLY A 69 -3.76 -2.93 0.91
N PRO A 70 -2.51 -3.41 0.78
CA PRO A 70 -1.30 -2.73 1.17
C PRO A 70 -0.91 -1.64 0.15
N VAL A 71 -0.15 -0.65 0.60
CA VAL A 71 0.52 0.33 -0.26
C VAL A 71 2.02 0.15 -0.06
N ILE A 72 2.70 -0.38 -1.07
CA ILE A 72 4.15 -0.61 -1.05
C ILE A 72 4.81 0.40 -1.99
N ALA A 73 5.76 1.18 -1.49
CA ALA A 73 6.46 2.20 -2.25
C ALA A 73 7.87 2.45 -1.68
N PRO A 74 8.79 3.06 -2.45
CA PRO A 74 10.12 3.39 -1.93
C PRO A 74 10.12 4.65 -1.04
N ASP A 75 9.13 5.52 -1.16
CA ASP A 75 9.00 6.73 -0.32
C ASP A 75 7.56 7.26 -0.23
N ALA A 76 7.39 8.28 0.61
CA ALA A 76 6.11 8.91 0.87
C ALA A 76 5.53 9.60 -0.37
N LEU A 77 6.34 10.23 -1.22
CA LEU A 77 5.86 10.91 -2.43
C LEU A 77 5.15 9.93 -3.36
N ARG A 78 5.76 8.76 -3.57
CA ARG A 78 5.22 7.70 -4.42
C ARG A 78 4.02 6.99 -3.78
N ALA A 79 4.05 6.78 -2.47
CA ALA A 79 2.89 6.29 -1.72
C ALA A 79 1.68 7.25 -1.85
N GLN A 80 1.91 8.55 -1.71
CA GLN A 80 0.89 9.58 -1.87
C GLN A 80 0.27 9.53 -3.28
N ALA A 81 1.09 9.33 -4.33
CA ALA A 81 0.58 9.20 -5.69
C ALA A 81 -0.34 7.98 -5.86
N LEU A 82 0.08 6.82 -5.34
CA LEU A 82 -0.72 5.58 -5.35
C LEU A 82 -2.04 5.73 -4.58
N ILE A 83 -2.01 6.38 -3.41
CA ILE A 83 -3.20 6.63 -2.60
C ILE A 83 -4.14 7.63 -3.29
N SER A 84 -3.58 8.73 -3.81
CA SER A 84 -4.35 9.78 -4.51
C SER A 84 -5.10 9.23 -5.71
N HIS A 85 -4.50 8.28 -6.44
CA HIS A 85 -5.17 7.60 -7.55
C HIS A 85 -6.49 6.96 -7.12
N TRP A 86 -6.46 6.19 -6.03
CA TRP A 86 -7.65 5.52 -5.52
C TRP A 86 -8.67 6.52 -4.97
N LEU A 87 -8.23 7.51 -4.18
CA LEU A 87 -9.13 8.52 -3.62
C LEU A 87 -9.85 9.32 -4.72
N ALA A 88 -9.14 9.73 -5.77
CA ALA A 88 -9.71 10.50 -6.87
C ALA A 88 -10.75 9.70 -7.67
N LEU A 89 -10.52 8.40 -7.87
CA LEU A 89 -11.49 7.53 -8.55
C LEU A 89 -12.71 7.18 -7.68
N HIS A 90 -12.64 7.42 -6.36
CA HIS A 90 -13.59 6.93 -5.37
C HIS A 90 -14.12 8.06 -4.48
N GLU A 91 -14.30 9.26 -5.05
CA GLU A 91 -14.80 10.43 -4.33
C GLU A 91 -16.18 10.14 -3.70
N GLY A 92 -16.37 10.63 -2.46
CA GLY A 92 -17.60 10.43 -1.70
C GLY A 92 -17.78 9.03 -1.09
N MET A 93 -16.91 8.06 -1.41
CA MET A 93 -16.95 6.75 -0.77
C MET A 93 -16.21 6.73 0.56
N PHE A 94 -16.71 5.88 1.46
CA PHE A 94 -16.04 5.64 2.74
C PHE A 94 -14.79 4.77 2.54
N VAL A 95 -13.62 5.40 2.61
CA VAL A 95 -12.30 4.77 2.42
C VAL A 95 -11.50 4.81 3.72
N ARG A 96 -10.81 3.71 4.02
CA ARG A 96 -9.90 3.58 5.17
C ARG A 96 -8.50 3.20 4.72
N LEU A 97 -7.50 3.62 5.48
CA LEU A 97 -6.13 3.16 5.37
C LEU A 97 -5.59 2.96 6.78
N ASP A 98 -4.90 1.85 7.01
CA ASP A 98 -4.13 1.62 8.23
C ASP A 98 -2.66 1.93 7.91
N VAL A 99 -2.13 3.05 8.39
CA VAL A 99 -0.77 3.51 8.07
C VAL A 99 0.18 3.33 9.27
N PRO A 100 1.44 2.92 9.07
CA PRO A 100 2.44 2.97 10.14
C PRO A 100 2.61 4.40 10.67
N GLY A 101 2.75 4.53 12.00
CA GLY A 101 2.79 5.85 12.65
C GLY A 101 3.96 6.74 12.20
N ASP A 102 5.04 6.12 11.75
CA ASP A 102 6.27 6.75 11.24
C ASP A 102 6.29 6.87 9.71
N SER A 103 5.15 6.67 9.03
CA SER A 103 5.01 6.76 7.56
C SER A 103 5.16 8.16 6.99
N GLY A 104 5.02 9.20 7.81
CA GLY A 104 4.96 10.59 7.35
C GLY A 104 3.67 10.95 6.58
N LEU A 105 2.66 10.06 6.55
CA LEU A 105 1.41 10.30 5.82
C LEU A 105 0.29 10.89 6.67
N SER A 106 0.40 10.86 7.99
CA SER A 106 -0.71 11.20 8.92
C SER A 106 -1.28 12.60 8.70
N ASP A 107 -0.44 13.64 8.60
CA ASP A 107 -0.92 15.02 8.45
C ASP A 107 -1.44 15.27 7.03
N TRP A 108 -0.81 14.65 6.04
CA TRP A 108 -1.26 14.71 4.65
C TRP A 108 -2.64 14.07 4.47
N LEU A 109 -2.87 12.88 5.04
CA LEU A 109 -4.18 12.21 5.00
C LEU A 109 -5.27 13.03 5.70
N GLN A 110 -4.96 13.64 6.85
CA GLN A 110 -5.89 14.53 7.53
C GLN A 110 -6.26 15.73 6.67
N GLY A 111 -5.30 16.33 5.96
CA GLY A 111 -5.54 17.41 5.00
C GLY A 111 -6.43 17.01 3.81
N LEU A 112 -6.49 15.71 3.47
CA LEU A 112 -7.41 15.15 2.48
C LEU A 112 -8.79 14.77 3.04
N GLY A 113 -9.07 15.08 4.31
CA GLY A 113 -10.33 14.73 4.96
C GLY A 113 -10.41 13.28 5.43
N LEU A 114 -9.27 12.58 5.56
CA LEU A 114 -9.17 11.25 6.15
C LEU A 114 -8.64 11.37 7.59
N PRO A 115 -9.51 11.63 8.59
CA PRO A 115 -9.08 11.80 9.97
C PRO A 115 -8.54 10.49 10.55
N ARG A 116 -7.58 10.62 11.48
CA ARG A 116 -7.14 9.48 12.28
C ARG A 116 -8.25 9.08 13.25
N VAL A 117 -8.81 7.89 13.06
CA VAL A 117 -9.94 7.38 13.87
C VAL A 117 -9.54 6.42 14.98
N ASP A 118 -8.38 5.78 14.86
CA ASP A 118 -7.88 4.79 15.82
C ASP A 118 -6.35 4.71 15.77
N THR A 119 -5.73 4.05 16.74
CA THR A 119 -4.30 3.74 16.76
C THR A 119 -4.05 2.42 17.46
N VAL A 120 -3.23 1.58 16.83
CA VAL A 120 -2.76 0.31 17.41
C VAL A 120 -1.23 0.31 17.43
N VAL A 121 -0.66 -0.42 18.39
CA VAL A 121 0.78 -0.60 18.50
C VAL A 121 1.17 -1.89 17.79
N ALA A 122 2.03 -1.79 16.77
CA ALA A 122 2.64 -2.97 16.16
C ALA A 122 3.64 -3.57 17.16
N MET A 123 3.47 -4.85 17.49
CA MET A 123 4.31 -5.57 18.45
C MET A 123 5.05 -6.71 17.75
N ALA A 124 6.28 -6.98 18.18
CA ALA A 124 7.05 -8.15 17.76
C ALA A 124 7.54 -8.91 19.00
N ARG A 125 7.54 -10.24 18.93
CA ARG A 125 8.16 -11.09 19.95
C ARG A 125 9.49 -11.62 19.41
N GLY A 126 10.59 -11.21 20.03
CA GLY A 126 11.94 -11.50 19.55
C GLY A 126 12.48 -10.40 18.64
N ALA A 127 13.39 -10.76 17.72
CA ALA A 127 13.93 -9.82 16.76
C ALA A 127 12.85 -9.42 15.74
N ALA A 128 12.70 -8.12 15.48
CA ALA A 128 11.84 -7.63 14.42
C ALA A 128 12.37 -8.13 13.05
N PRO A 129 11.49 -8.47 12.09
CA PRO A 129 11.90 -8.86 10.75
C PRO A 129 12.78 -7.79 10.10
N ALA A 130 13.88 -8.22 9.48
CA ALA A 130 14.74 -7.34 8.71
C ALA A 130 14.02 -6.94 7.41
N ARG A 131 13.80 -5.64 7.22
CA ARG A 131 13.12 -5.08 6.05
C ARG A 131 14.13 -4.52 5.07
N ASP A 132 13.76 -4.49 3.80
CA ASP A 132 14.51 -3.80 2.77
C ASP A 132 14.42 -2.27 2.99
N PRO A 133 15.54 -1.53 3.17
CA PRO A 133 15.49 -0.08 3.39
C PRO A 133 15.02 0.70 2.15
N ALA A 134 15.04 0.10 0.96
CA ALA A 134 14.59 0.74 -0.28
C ALA A 134 13.07 0.63 -0.51
N LEU A 135 12.36 -0.16 0.31
CA LEU A 135 10.92 -0.38 0.17
C LEU A 135 10.22 -0.31 1.50
N ARG A 136 9.00 0.23 1.49
CA ARG A 136 8.22 0.39 2.71
C ARG A 136 6.74 0.14 2.46
N ALA A 137 6.08 -0.48 3.44
CA ALA A 137 4.63 -0.48 3.54
C ALA A 137 4.17 0.85 4.13
N PHE A 138 3.44 1.64 3.35
CA PHE A 138 2.83 2.90 3.75
C PHE A 138 1.37 2.74 4.19
N ALA A 139 0.73 1.65 3.78
CA ALA A 139 -0.51 1.16 4.36
C ALA A 139 -0.44 -0.37 4.44
N ILE A 140 -0.94 -0.95 5.53
CA ILE A 140 -0.95 -2.40 5.77
C ILE A 140 -2.14 -3.08 5.11
N VAL A 141 -2.17 -4.42 5.05
CA VAL A 141 -3.33 -5.15 4.50
C VAL A 141 -4.55 -4.96 5.39
N ASN A 142 -4.35 -5.17 6.69
CA ASN A 142 -5.22 -4.89 7.82
C ASN A 142 -4.42 -5.18 9.11
N GLN A 143 -4.98 -4.87 10.27
CA GLN A 143 -4.31 -5.09 11.56
C GLN A 143 -4.00 -6.57 11.89
N ALA A 144 -4.73 -7.52 11.31
CA ALA A 144 -4.53 -8.95 11.58
C ALA A 144 -3.43 -9.59 10.74
N LEU A 145 -3.20 -9.06 9.53
CA LEU A 145 -2.24 -9.58 8.57
C LEU A 145 -1.00 -8.70 8.43
N GLY A 146 -1.00 -7.50 9.00
CA GLY A 146 0.09 -6.53 8.85
C GLY A 146 0.27 -6.02 7.43
#